data_AF-A0A4Y2BUM1-F1
#
_entry.id   AF-A0A4Y2BUM1-F1
#
_cell.length_a   1.000
_cell.length_b   1.000
_cell.length_c   1.000
_cell.angle_alpha   90.00
_cell.angle_beta   90.00
_cell.angle_gamma   90.00
#
_symmetry.space_group_name_H-M   'P 1'
#
loop_
_entity.id
_entity.type
_entity.pdbx_description
1 polymer ?
#
loop_
_entity_poly.entity_id
_entity_poly.type
_entity_poly.pdbx_seq_one_letter_code
_entity_poly.pdbx_strand_id
1 'polypeptide(L)'
;MSRIVRHNDESVREWYIRNGGKEVKLFTSVLKAFQCNNRIVMAQRKHLDDFLRGRIIGRLECGRTQLEVSGELGIAQNVISRLWQRFQDNGNVSRCYRTGRPRVTTPNEDRYLAVTAKRNRRSTASDLSRQLFSYLNIAQGRPCRRLGILRSGMP
;
A
#
# COMPACT_ATOMS: atom_id res chain seq x y z
N MET A 1 17.31 0.68 -30.03
CA MET A 1 16.09 1.38 -30.51
C MET A 1 14.93 0.39 -30.57
N SER A 2 14.05 0.35 -29.56
CA SER A 2 12.84 -0.49 -29.59
C SER A 2 11.66 0.29 -30.19
N ARG A 3 11.18 -0.22 -31.33
CA ARG A 3 10.11 0.33 -32.16
C ARG A 3 8.77 0.02 -31.49
N ILE A 4 8.10 1.05 -30.96
CA ILE A 4 6.75 0.91 -30.40
C ILE A 4 5.81 0.63 -31.58
N VAL A 5 5.32 -0.60 -31.66
CA VAL A 5 4.25 -1.02 -32.57
C VAL A 5 2.99 -0.28 -32.13
N ARG A 6 2.58 0.71 -32.92
CA ARG A 6 1.24 1.30 -32.81
C ARG A 6 0.25 0.25 -33.30
N HIS A 7 -0.49 -0.34 -32.37
CA HIS A 7 -1.71 -1.05 -32.73
C HIS A 7 -2.69 -0.02 -33.30
N ASN A 8 -3.07 -0.22 -34.57
CA ASN A 8 -3.94 0.66 -35.33
C ASN A 8 -5.38 0.51 -34.81
N ASP A 9 -6.04 1.64 -34.48
CA ASP A 9 -7.44 1.76 -34.04
C ASP A 9 -8.47 1.43 -35.16
N GLU A 10 -8.09 0.58 -36.10
CA GLU A 10 -8.84 0.28 -37.32
C GLU A 10 -10.04 -0.63 -37.02
N SER A 11 -9.86 -1.58 -36.08
CA SER A 11 -10.91 -2.51 -35.63
C SER A 11 -12.10 -1.80 -34.96
N VAL A 12 -11.84 -0.66 -34.31
CA VAL A 12 -12.86 0.11 -33.57
C VAL A 12 -13.70 0.95 -34.53
N ARG A 13 -13.07 1.53 -35.57
CA ARG A 13 -13.75 2.28 -36.63
C ARG A 13 -14.62 1.38 -37.51
N GLU A 14 -14.12 0.21 -37.91
CA GLU A 14 -14.89 -0.73 -38.72
C GLU A 14 -16.12 -1.30 -37.99
N TRP A 15 -15.99 -1.55 -36.68
CA TRP A 15 -17.11 -2.02 -35.86
C TRP A 15 -18.22 -0.96 -35.68
N TYR A 16 -17.84 0.33 -35.63
CA TYR A 16 -18.77 1.46 -35.49
C TYR A 16 -19.63 1.68 -36.74
N ILE A 17 -19.06 1.48 -37.94
CA ILE A 17 -19.77 1.58 -39.22
C ILE A 17 -20.72 0.37 -39.41
N ARG A 18 -20.31 -0.82 -38.95
CA ARG A 18 -21.08 -2.07 -39.11
C ARG A 18 -22.34 -2.16 -38.24
N ASN A 19 -22.37 -1.48 -37.08
CA ASN A 19 -23.47 -1.58 -36.10
C ASN A 19 -24.42 -0.37 -36.06
N GLY A 20 -24.35 0.54 -37.05
CA GLY A 20 -25.40 1.53 -37.29
C GLY A 20 -25.71 2.50 -36.14
N GLY A 21 -24.71 2.87 -35.34
CA GLY A 21 -24.78 4.04 -34.44
C GLY A 21 -25.84 4.03 -33.33
N LYS A 22 -26.45 2.89 -32.97
CA LYS A 22 -27.59 2.85 -32.02
C LYS A 22 -27.27 2.55 -30.56
N GLU A 23 -26.01 2.41 -30.16
CA GLU A 23 -25.65 2.19 -28.74
C GLU A 23 -24.50 3.10 -28.25
N VAL A 24 -24.67 4.41 -28.44
CA VAL A 24 -23.71 5.44 -27.97
C VAL A 24 -23.53 5.47 -26.44
N LYS A 25 -24.47 4.89 -25.68
CA LYS A 25 -24.46 4.90 -24.20
C LYS A 25 -23.55 3.81 -23.59
N LEU A 26 -23.43 2.65 -24.24
CA LEU A 26 -22.53 1.58 -23.79
C LEU A 26 -21.08 1.87 -24.18
N PHE A 27 -20.85 2.45 -25.35
CA PHE A 27 -19.51 2.69 -25.87
C PHE A 27 -18.75 3.81 -25.11
N THR A 28 -19.44 4.88 -24.73
CA THR A 28 -18.85 5.94 -23.89
C THR A 28 -18.48 5.43 -22.50
N SER A 29 -19.26 4.50 -21.94
CA SER A 29 -19.00 3.89 -20.64
C SER A 29 -17.73 3.03 -20.67
N VAL A 30 -17.55 2.22 -21.71
CA VAL A 30 -16.36 1.39 -21.91
C VAL A 30 -15.13 2.23 -22.21
N LEU A 31 -15.24 3.26 -23.05
CA LEU A 31 -14.13 4.18 -23.33
C LEU A 31 -13.75 5.02 -22.10
N LYS A 32 -14.71 5.42 -21.27
CA LYS A 32 -14.45 6.12 -19.99
C LYS A 32 -13.77 5.21 -18.98
N ALA A 33 -14.16 3.93 -18.93
CA ALA A 33 -13.50 2.89 -18.15
C ALA A 33 -12.06 2.60 -18.64
N PHE A 34 -11.83 2.64 -19.95
CA PHE A 34 -10.49 2.43 -20.53
C PHE A 34 -9.58 3.66 -20.33
N GLN A 35 -10.11 4.87 -20.48
CA GLN A 35 -9.38 6.13 -20.19
C GLN A 35 -9.03 6.28 -18.71
N CYS A 36 -9.90 5.85 -17.77
CA CYS A 36 -9.57 5.94 -16.35
C CYS A 36 -8.51 4.93 -15.91
N ASN A 37 -8.39 3.79 -16.59
CA ASN A 37 -7.35 2.80 -16.30
C ASN A 37 -5.95 3.27 -16.69
N ASN A 38 -5.80 4.00 -17.81
CA ASN A 38 -4.48 4.46 -18.29
C ASN A 38 -3.94 5.69 -17.56
N ARG A 39 -4.78 6.54 -16.93
CA ARG A 39 -4.33 7.69 -16.13
C ARG A 39 -3.73 7.28 -14.77
N ILE A 40 -4.01 6.07 -14.29
CA ILE A 40 -3.51 5.54 -13.00
C ILE A 40 -2.04 5.11 -13.10
N VAL A 41 -1.56 4.77 -14.30
CA VAL A 41 -0.26 4.12 -14.49
C VAL A 41 0.95 5.07 -14.38
N MET A 42 0.77 6.40 -14.54
CA MET A 42 1.89 7.35 -14.52
C MET A 42 1.75 8.59 -13.61
N ALA A 43 0.69 8.71 -12.81
CA ALA A 43 0.60 9.80 -11.86
C ALA A 43 1.45 9.48 -10.61
N GLN A 44 2.50 10.25 -10.36
CA GLN A 44 3.19 10.18 -9.06
C GLN A 44 2.16 10.38 -7.94
N ARG A 45 2.18 9.47 -6.97
CA ARG A 45 1.36 9.57 -5.75
C ARG A 45 1.88 10.73 -4.90
N LYS A 46 1.32 11.92 -5.11
CA LYS A 46 1.59 13.08 -4.27
C LYS A 46 0.77 12.98 -2.98
N HIS A 47 1.42 13.25 -1.85
CA HIS A 47 0.75 13.32 -0.57
C HIS A 47 -0.05 14.62 -0.46
N LEU A 48 -1.25 14.52 0.14
CA LEU A 48 -2.03 15.70 0.50
C LEU A 48 -1.29 16.49 1.59
N ASP A 49 -1.13 17.79 1.35
CA ASP A 49 -0.45 18.72 2.24
C ASP A 49 -1.13 18.82 3.61
N ASP A 50 -0.35 19.02 4.68
CA ASP A 50 -0.84 19.00 6.06
C ASP A 50 -1.77 20.19 6.36
N PHE A 51 -1.53 21.34 5.73
CA PHE A 51 -2.44 22.49 5.84
C PHE A 51 -3.80 22.20 5.20
N LEU A 52 -3.80 21.55 4.03
CA LEU A 52 -5.03 21.18 3.32
C LEU A 52 -5.80 20.10 4.08
N ARG A 53 -5.11 19.16 4.74
CA ARG A 53 -5.73 18.19 5.66
C ARG A 53 -6.42 18.87 6.84
N GLY A 54 -5.75 19.83 7.49
CA GLY A 54 -6.33 20.60 8.60
C GLY A 54 -7.58 21.37 8.17
N ARG A 55 -7.55 21.99 6.99
CA ARG A 55 -8.71 22.69 6.42
C ARG A 55 -9.90 21.75 6.16
N ILE A 56 -9.66 20.56 5.63
CA ILE A 56 -10.71 19.55 5.40
C ILE A 56 -11.35 19.14 6.73
N ILE A 57 -10.52 18.82 7.73
CA ILE A 57 -11.00 18.35 9.03
C ILE A 57 -11.79 19.45 9.74
N GLY A 58 -11.30 20.69 9.78
CA GLY A 58 -12.04 21.80 10.37
C GLY A 58 -13.40 22.04 9.70
N ARG A 59 -13.52 21.83 8.37
CA ARG A 59 -14.81 21.93 7.67
C ARG A 59 -15.76 20.78 8.02
N LEU A 60 -15.24 19.56 8.16
CA LEU A 60 -16.02 18.39 8.55
C LEU A 60 -16.49 18.49 10.02
N GLU A 61 -15.66 19.03 10.91
CA GLU A 61 -16.03 19.30 12.31
C GLU A 61 -17.12 20.36 12.42
N CYS A 62 -17.16 21.34 11.52
CA CYS A 62 -18.27 22.29 11.40
C CYS A 62 -19.56 21.70 10.81
N GLY A 63 -19.63 20.38 10.58
CA GLY A 63 -20.83 19.69 10.09
C GLY A 63 -21.07 19.80 8.58
N ARG A 64 -20.08 20.24 7.79
CA ARG A 64 -20.19 20.24 6.32
C ARG A 64 -20.14 18.83 5.76
N THR A 65 -20.85 18.62 4.65
CA THR A 65 -20.84 17.31 3.98
C THR A 65 -19.54 17.10 3.21
N GLN A 66 -19.10 15.84 3.08
CA GLN A 66 -17.88 15.51 2.32
C GLN A 66 -17.96 15.93 0.85
N LEU A 67 -19.17 15.99 0.28
CA LEU A 67 -19.40 16.39 -1.10
C LEU A 67 -19.18 17.90 -1.30
N GLU A 68 -19.68 18.73 -0.38
CA GLU A 68 -19.44 20.18 -0.41
C GLU A 68 -17.94 20.48 -0.29
N VAL A 69 -17.26 19.85 0.67
CA VAL A 69 -15.81 20.02 0.88
C VAL A 69 -15.00 19.51 -0.33
N SER A 70 -15.47 18.45 -0.99
CA SER A 70 -14.89 17.94 -2.24
C SER A 70 -14.99 18.95 -3.38
N GLY A 71 -16.16 19.58 -3.55
CA GLY A 71 -16.40 20.60 -4.57
C GLY A 71 -15.62 21.89 -4.33
N GLU A 72 -15.57 22.37 -3.08
CA GLU A 72 -14.83 23.59 -2.71
C GLU A 72 -13.31 23.46 -2.92
N LEU A 73 -12.74 22.29 -2.58
CA LEU A 73 -11.28 22.09 -2.58
C LEU A 73 -10.77 21.37 -3.84
N GLY A 74 -11.66 20.88 -4.70
CA GLY A 74 -11.30 20.09 -5.89
C GLY A 74 -10.62 18.75 -5.55
N ILE A 75 -10.86 18.23 -4.35
CA ILE A 75 -10.26 16.99 -3.85
C ILE A 75 -11.27 15.86 -3.99
N ALA A 76 -10.83 14.70 -4.45
CA ALA A 76 -11.71 13.53 -4.56
C ALA A 76 -12.31 13.14 -3.19
N GLN A 77 -13.63 12.90 -3.16
CA GLN A 77 -14.38 12.53 -1.97
C GLN A 77 -13.79 11.32 -1.23
N ASN A 78 -13.21 10.35 -1.95
CA ASN A 78 -12.57 9.18 -1.35
C ASN A 78 -11.33 9.51 -0.50
N VAL A 79 -10.60 10.59 -0.80
CA VAL A 79 -9.47 11.08 0.00
C VAL A 79 -9.99 11.69 1.28
N ILE A 80 -11.08 12.47 1.20
CA ILE A 80 -11.73 13.12 2.35
C ILE A 80 -12.29 12.06 3.30
N SER A 81 -13.03 11.07 2.79
CA SER A 81 -13.57 9.96 3.58
C SER A 81 -12.48 9.19 4.34
N ARG A 82 -11.37 8.85 3.66
CA ARG A 82 -10.23 8.16 4.28
C ARG A 82 -9.50 9.03 5.32
N LEU A 83 -9.40 10.33 5.08
CA LEU A 83 -8.79 11.26 6.02
C LEU A 83 -9.65 11.40 7.28
N TRP A 84 -10.96 11.55 7.12
CA TRP A 84 -11.92 11.64 8.21
C TRP A 84 -11.91 10.39 9.08
N GLN A 85 -11.94 9.20 8.47
CA GLN A 85 -11.86 7.94 9.22
C GLN A 85 -10.58 7.87 10.06
N ARG A 86 -9.43 8.19 9.44
CA ARG A 86 -8.15 8.20 10.17
C ARG A 86 -8.12 9.22 11.30
N PHE A 87 -8.74 10.38 11.11
CA PHE A 87 -8.81 11.40 12.14
C PHE A 87 -9.66 10.92 13.33
N GLN A 88 -10.78 10.24 13.07
CA GLN A 88 -11.60 9.61 14.11
C GLN A 88 -10.82 8.52 14.86
N ASP A 89 -10.03 7.71 14.14
CA ASP A 89 -9.28 6.60 14.74
C ASP A 89 -8.08 7.09 15.59
N ASN A 90 -7.35 8.11 15.10
CA ASN A 90 -6.05 8.50 15.67
C ASN A 90 -6.06 9.86 16.38
N GLY A 91 -7.10 10.70 16.19
CA GLY A 91 -7.17 12.07 16.68
C GLY A 91 -6.12 13.02 16.08
N ASN A 92 -5.41 12.61 15.03
CA ASN A 92 -4.29 13.35 14.47
C ASN A 92 -4.48 13.60 12.96
N VAL A 93 -4.29 14.86 12.57
CA VAL A 93 -4.33 15.35 11.19
C VAL A 93 -3.02 15.08 10.45
N SER A 94 -1.92 15.19 11.19
CA SER A 94 -0.58 15.13 10.63
C SER A 94 -0.25 13.74 10.12
N ARG A 95 0.74 13.69 9.22
CA ARG A 95 1.22 12.43 8.70
C ARG A 95 1.92 11.63 9.80
N CYS A 96 1.47 10.39 10.01
CA CYS A 96 2.28 9.41 10.73
C CYS A 96 3.51 9.05 9.89
N TYR A 97 4.69 9.41 10.37
CA TYR A 97 5.93 8.86 9.85
C TYR A 97 5.99 7.38 10.24
N ARG A 98 6.05 6.50 9.24
CA ARG A 98 6.20 5.08 9.51
C ARG A 98 7.64 4.86 9.96
N THR A 99 7.83 4.65 11.25
CA THR A 99 9.02 3.97 11.73
C THR A 99 8.95 2.54 11.19
N GLY A 100 10.09 2.02 10.71
CA GLY A 100 10.16 0.62 10.27
C GLY A 100 9.82 -0.33 11.42
N ARG A 101 9.69 -1.62 11.12
CA ARG A 101 9.53 -2.64 12.17
C ARG A 101 10.73 -2.54 13.13
N PRO A 102 10.51 -2.41 14.46
CA PRO A 102 11.60 -2.43 15.42
C PRO A 102 12.46 -3.68 15.25
N ARG A 103 13.78 -3.53 15.32
CA ARG A 103 14.68 -4.68 15.28
C ARG A 103 14.53 -5.49 16.55
N VAL A 104 14.27 -6.78 16.39
CA VAL A 104 14.14 -7.74 17.50
C VAL A 104 15.46 -8.47 17.75
N THR A 105 16.24 -8.69 16.69
CA THR A 105 17.54 -9.35 16.72
C THR A 105 18.68 -8.33 16.72
N THR A 106 19.78 -8.69 17.37
CA THR A 106 21.02 -7.90 17.30
C THR A 106 21.81 -8.19 16.02
N PRO A 107 22.68 -7.29 15.56
CA PRO A 107 23.48 -7.53 14.35
C PRO A 107 24.34 -8.80 14.41
N ASN A 108 24.78 -9.20 15.61
CA ASN A 108 25.56 -10.43 15.81
C ASN A 108 24.68 -11.68 15.71
N GLU A 109 23.47 -11.64 16.26
CA GLU A 109 22.48 -12.71 16.10
C GLU A 109 22.09 -12.88 14.62
N ASP A 110 21.86 -11.78 13.91
CA ASP A 110 21.56 -11.80 12.47
C ASP A 110 22.69 -12.45 11.67
N ARG A 111 23.96 -12.15 12.01
CA ARG A 111 25.12 -12.75 11.36
C ARG A 111 25.21 -14.25 11.65
N TYR A 112 24.98 -14.65 12.90
CA TYR A 112 24.93 -16.06 13.27
C TYR A 112 23.82 -16.80 12.51
N LEU A 113 22.59 -16.25 12.51
CA LEU A 113 21.45 -16.83 11.80
C LEU A 113 21.73 -16.95 10.30
N ALA A 114 22.30 -15.93 9.66
CA ALA A 114 22.63 -15.95 8.24
C ALA A 114 23.66 -17.03 7.90
N VAL A 115 24.69 -17.21 8.73
CA VAL A 115 25.72 -18.25 8.52
C VAL A 115 25.14 -19.64 8.75
N THR A 116 24.39 -19.84 9.83
CA THR A 116 23.82 -21.14 10.19
C THR A 116 22.75 -21.58 9.21
N ALA A 117 21.89 -20.66 8.74
CA ALA A 117 20.90 -20.95 7.70
C ALA A 117 21.55 -21.31 6.36
N LYS A 118 22.66 -20.66 6.00
CA LYS A 118 23.42 -21.00 4.78
C LYS A 118 24.07 -22.38 4.85
N ARG A 119 24.62 -22.75 6.02
CA ARG A 119 25.23 -24.07 6.27
C ARG A 119 24.18 -25.18 6.30
N ASN A 120 23.04 -24.94 6.96
CA ASN A 120 21.98 -25.92 7.15
C ASN A 120 20.72 -25.51 6.36
N ARG A 121 20.76 -25.66 5.03
CA ARG A 121 19.67 -25.22 4.13
C ARG A 121 18.30 -25.81 4.43
N ARG A 122 18.23 -26.97 5.10
CA ARG A 122 16.96 -27.66 5.45
C ARG A 122 16.46 -27.32 6.86
N SER A 123 17.21 -26.55 7.65
CA SER A 123 16.79 -26.18 9.01
C SER A 123 15.62 -25.23 8.99
N THR A 124 14.64 -25.47 9.86
CA THR A 124 13.48 -24.61 10.01
C THR A 124 13.81 -23.39 10.88
N ALA A 125 12.98 -22.35 10.81
CA ALA A 125 13.12 -21.16 11.67
C ALA A 125 13.08 -21.51 13.17
N SER A 126 12.30 -22.55 13.54
CA SER A 126 12.25 -23.07 14.90
C SER A 126 13.56 -23.73 15.33
N ASP A 127 14.20 -24.49 14.44
CA ASP A 127 15.49 -25.13 14.72
C ASP A 127 16.60 -24.08 14.89
N LEU A 128 16.64 -23.09 14.00
CA LEU A 128 17.58 -21.97 14.07
C LEU A 128 17.36 -21.13 15.33
N SER A 129 16.10 -20.92 15.74
CA SER A 129 15.76 -20.23 16.99
C SER A 129 16.27 -20.99 18.23
N ARG A 130 16.10 -22.32 18.27
CA ARG A 130 16.64 -23.16 19.37
C ARG A 130 18.16 -23.14 19.41
N GLN A 131 18.82 -23.23 18.24
CA GLN A 131 20.28 -23.13 18.14
C GLN A 131 20.80 -21.77 18.57
N LEU A 132 20.13 -20.68 18.14
CA LEU A 132 20.47 -19.33 18.57
C LEU A 132 20.30 -19.16 20.08
N PHE A 133 19.21 -19.68 20.65
CA PHE A 133 18.98 -19.63 22.10
C PHE A 133 20.04 -20.41 22.88
N SER A 134 20.44 -21.59 22.39
CA SER A 134 21.56 -22.36 22.97
C SER A 134 22.88 -21.58 22.91
N TYR A 135 23.19 -20.98 21.76
CA TYR A 135 24.38 -20.13 21.59
C TYR A 135 24.38 -18.93 22.54
N LEU A 136 23.25 -18.24 22.69
CA LEU A 136 23.10 -17.07 23.56
C LEU A 136 23.10 -17.41 25.05
N ASN A 137 22.55 -18.56 25.46
CA ASN A 137 22.60 -19.00 26.86
C ASN A 137 24.02 -19.29 27.33
N ILE A 138 24.87 -19.85 26.46
CA ILE A 138 26.28 -20.11 26.74
C ILE A 138 27.08 -18.80 26.74
N ALA A 139 26.73 -17.87 25.85
CA ALA A 139 27.52 -16.65 25.63
C ALA A 139 27.14 -15.46 26.53
N GLN A 140 25.89 -15.32 27.00
CA GLN A 140 25.39 -14.03 27.53
C GLN A 140 24.41 -14.09 28.72
N GLY A 141 24.01 -15.26 29.24
CA GLY A 141 23.20 -15.34 30.48
C GLY A 141 21.88 -14.53 30.48
N ARG A 142 21.34 -14.16 29.32
CA ARG A 142 20.12 -13.33 29.18
C ARG A 142 19.09 -14.05 28.30
N PRO A 143 17.88 -14.32 28.81
CA PRO A 143 16.83 -14.90 27.97
C PRO A 143 16.21 -13.83 27.06
N CYS A 144 16.30 -14.02 25.74
CA CYS A 144 15.56 -13.24 24.75
C CYS A 144 14.05 -13.38 25.00
N ARG A 145 13.41 -12.33 25.52
CA ARG A 145 12.02 -12.36 26.03
C ARG A 145 10.92 -12.62 24.98
N ARG A 146 11.20 -12.78 23.67
CA ARG A 146 10.11 -12.93 22.69
C ARG A 146 10.51 -13.51 21.33
N LEU A 147 10.82 -14.80 21.25
CA LEU A 147 10.79 -15.58 19.99
C LEU A 147 9.53 -16.46 19.86
N GLY A 148 8.47 -16.17 20.62
CA GLY A 148 7.20 -16.91 20.59
C GLY A 148 6.29 -16.64 19.38
N ILE A 149 6.65 -15.74 18.45
CA ILE A 149 5.79 -15.32 17.33
C ILE A 149 6.14 -16.05 16.01
N LEU A 150 6.87 -17.16 16.09
CA LEU A 150 7.09 -18.07 14.94
C LEU A 150 6.25 -19.35 15.03
N ARG A 151 5.33 -19.45 16.00
CA ARG A 151 4.52 -20.64 16.26
C ARG A 151 3.03 -20.50 15.94
N SER A 152 2.55 -19.32 15.56
CA SER A 152 1.12 -19.03 15.41
C SER A 152 0.76 -18.55 13.99
N GLY A 153 1.11 -19.34 12.98
CA GLY A 153 0.71 -19.03 11.62
C GLY A 153 1.37 -19.89 10.57
N MET A 154 0.99 -21.16 10.51
CA MET A 154 0.86 -21.90 9.25
C MET A 154 -0.32 -22.89 9.42
N PRO A 155 -1.22 -23.02 8.42
CA PRO A 155 -2.36 -23.94 8.44
C PRO A 155 -1.93 -25.41 8.47
#